data_AF-A0A496PTL7-F1
#
_entry.id   AF-A0A496PTL7-F1
#
_cell.length_a   1.000
_cell.length_b   1.000
_cell.length_c   1.000
_cell.angle_alpha   90.00
_cell.angle_beta   90.00
_cell.angle_gamma   90.00
#
_symmetry.space_group_name_H-M   'P 1'
#
loop_
_entity.id
_entity.type
_entity.pdbx_description
1 polymer ?
#
loop_
_entity_poly.entity_id
_entity_poly.type
_entity_poly.pdbx_seq_one_letter_code
_entity_poly.pdbx_strand_id
1 'polypeptide(L)'
;MKTGYFWPVYGDRDEIAFPFAPTRGHRVVVDLLEGYANTLVTDGYGAYEKYAERTNGLVHGQCWAHARRKFVEAEGSEPELCGRVLDRITMLYEHEATIGDWEDAKRQAYRGEHAKPVVDAIFEELKRAFEDRILLPRSPFTQAANYALEREAALRVFLDHPRVPVDTNAVERQIRPVAVGRKNWLFCCVPQAHWGWNQDGSIRLWKAVEKMTVGPSKSVVRNRLQTTPSGWH
;
A
#
# COMPACT_ATOMS: atom_id res chain seq x y z
N MET A 1 -25.83 15.11 6.14
CA MET A 1 -25.20 14.27 5.11
C MET A 1 -24.26 13.30 5.82
N LYS A 2 -24.40 11.98 5.63
CA LYS A 2 -23.51 10.99 6.28
C LYS A 2 -22.30 10.75 5.38
N THR A 3 -21.10 10.84 5.95
CA THR A 3 -19.85 10.54 5.24
C THR A 3 -19.68 9.02 5.12
N GLY A 4 -19.36 8.54 3.92
CA GLY A 4 -19.05 7.14 3.65
C GLY A 4 -17.69 6.99 2.98
N TYR A 5 -17.12 5.80 3.07
CA TYR A 5 -15.75 5.50 2.69
C TYR A 5 -15.73 4.34 1.70
N PHE A 6 -15.01 4.51 0.61
CA PHE A 6 -14.69 3.39 -0.28
C PHE A 6 -13.33 2.81 0.11
N TRP A 7 -13.17 1.51 -0.03
CA TRP A 7 -11.95 0.81 0.31
C TRP A 7 -11.44 0.10 -0.93
N PRO A 8 -10.72 0.79 -1.83
CA PRO A 8 -10.19 0.19 -3.03
C PRO A 8 -9.23 -0.95 -2.70
N VAL A 9 -9.51 -2.09 -3.33
CA VAL A 9 -8.71 -3.29 -3.25
C VAL A 9 -8.37 -3.71 -4.67
N TYR A 10 -7.10 -3.97 -4.92
CA TYR A 10 -6.60 -4.47 -6.19
C TYR A 10 -6.00 -5.86 -6.03
N GLY A 11 -6.44 -6.78 -6.88
CA GLY A 11 -6.02 -8.18 -6.87
C GLY A 11 -4.89 -8.50 -7.85
N ASP A 12 -4.56 -9.78 -7.97
CA ASP A 12 -3.45 -10.27 -8.79
C ASP A 12 -3.82 -10.55 -10.26
N ARG A 13 -5.10 -10.49 -10.62
CA ARG A 13 -5.64 -10.70 -11.98
C ARG A 13 -6.20 -9.42 -12.61
N ASP A 14 -5.66 -8.27 -12.21
CA ASP A 14 -6.10 -6.93 -12.67
C ASP A 14 -7.57 -6.63 -12.32
N GLU A 15 -8.06 -7.20 -11.20
CA GLU A 15 -9.36 -6.90 -10.64
C GLU A 15 -9.30 -5.77 -9.60
N ILE A 16 -10.29 -4.88 -9.66
CA ILE A 16 -10.47 -3.81 -8.68
C ILE A 16 -11.85 -3.91 -8.02
N ALA A 17 -11.86 -3.87 -6.69
CA ALA A 17 -13.08 -3.85 -5.88
C ALA A 17 -13.15 -2.55 -5.07
N PHE A 18 -14.36 -2.01 -4.91
CA PHE A 18 -14.63 -0.82 -4.11
C PHE A 18 -15.65 -1.10 -2.99
N PRO A 19 -15.31 -1.91 -1.99
CA PRO A 19 -16.13 -2.06 -0.79
C PRO A 19 -16.49 -0.70 -0.19
N PHE A 20 -17.77 -0.51 0.12
CA PHE A 20 -18.25 0.69 0.79
C PHE A 20 -18.43 0.41 2.28
N ALA A 21 -18.00 1.35 3.13
CA ALA A 21 -18.27 1.32 4.55
C ALA A 21 -18.66 2.70 5.08
N PRO A 22 -19.57 2.78 6.07
CA PRO A 22 -19.96 4.05 6.68
C PRO A 22 -18.87 4.64 7.60
N THR A 23 -17.81 3.88 7.91
CA THR A 23 -16.73 4.34 8.78
C THR A 23 -15.37 3.99 8.20
N ARG A 24 -14.34 4.66 8.72
CA ARG A 24 -12.93 4.41 8.40
C ARG A 24 -12.21 3.54 9.45
N GLY A 25 -12.98 2.94 10.36
CA GLY A 25 -12.47 2.26 11.54
C GLY A 25 -11.75 0.95 11.22
N HIS A 26 -10.87 0.54 12.14
CA HIS A 26 -10.10 -0.71 12.04
C HIS A 26 -10.99 -1.95 11.81
N ARG A 27 -12.20 -1.98 12.38
CA ARG A 27 -13.17 -3.05 12.18
C ARG A 27 -13.50 -3.29 10.70
N VAL A 28 -13.55 -2.23 9.89
CA VAL A 28 -13.82 -2.38 8.46
C VAL A 28 -12.70 -3.14 7.75
N VAL A 29 -11.44 -2.92 8.14
CA VAL A 29 -10.30 -3.65 7.58
C VAL A 29 -10.36 -5.13 7.97
N VAL A 30 -10.70 -5.42 9.23
CA VAL A 30 -10.86 -6.79 9.72
C VAL A 30 -11.97 -7.49 8.94
N ASP A 31 -13.16 -6.88 8.84
CA ASP A 31 -14.30 -7.47 8.14
C ASP A 31 -14.02 -7.63 6.63
N LEU A 32 -13.27 -6.70 6.02
CA LEU A 32 -12.92 -6.74 4.59
C LEU A 32 -11.88 -7.81 4.25
N LEU A 33 -10.91 -8.02 5.14
CA LEU A 33 -9.77 -8.92 4.91
C LEU A 33 -9.92 -10.25 5.65
N GLU A 34 -11.03 -10.50 6.34
CA GLU A 34 -11.25 -11.72 7.11
C GLU A 34 -10.90 -12.99 6.32
N GLY A 35 -10.03 -13.82 6.90
CA GLY A 35 -9.52 -15.04 6.28
C GLY A 35 -8.39 -14.85 5.26
N TYR A 36 -8.00 -13.61 4.93
CA TYR A 36 -6.86 -13.32 4.05
C TYR A 36 -5.54 -13.36 4.81
N ALA A 37 -4.62 -14.25 4.39
CA ALA A 37 -3.34 -14.48 5.06
C ALA A 37 -2.14 -14.59 4.09
N ASN A 38 -2.23 -13.99 2.89
CA ASN A 38 -1.14 -14.01 1.91
C ASN A 38 -0.36 -12.69 1.88
N THR A 39 -0.14 -12.09 0.71
CA THR A 39 0.67 -10.86 0.59
C THR A 39 -0.21 -9.62 0.52
N LEU A 40 -0.14 -8.74 1.51
CA LEU A 40 -0.88 -7.48 1.55
C LEU A 40 0.09 -6.31 1.34
N VAL A 41 -0.16 -5.46 0.35
CA VAL A 41 0.59 -4.22 0.13
C VAL A 41 -0.30 -3.03 0.45
N THR A 42 0.17 -2.14 1.31
CA THR A 42 -0.63 -0.99 1.77
C THR A 42 0.10 0.33 1.66
N ASP A 43 -0.67 1.41 1.74
CA ASP A 43 -0.21 2.80 1.75
C ASP A 43 0.40 3.26 3.09
N GLY A 44 0.45 2.38 4.10
CA GLY A 44 0.96 2.70 5.43
C GLY A 44 -0.09 3.21 6.42
N TYR A 45 -1.39 3.09 6.11
CA TYR A 45 -2.42 3.38 7.11
C TYR A 45 -2.45 2.35 8.23
N GLY A 46 -2.34 2.86 9.46
CA GLY A 46 -2.14 2.03 10.66
C GLY A 46 -3.25 1.01 10.96
N ALA A 47 -4.43 1.11 10.33
CA ALA A 47 -5.43 0.04 10.45
C ALA A 47 -5.00 -1.26 9.76
N TYR A 48 -4.27 -1.18 8.65
CA TYR A 48 -3.74 -2.36 7.96
C TYR A 48 -2.54 -2.95 8.69
N GLU A 49 -1.69 -2.11 9.27
CA GLU A 49 -0.57 -2.53 10.11
C GLU A 49 -1.06 -3.36 11.31
N LYS A 50 -2.07 -2.86 12.04
CA LYS A 50 -2.70 -3.61 13.14
C LYS A 50 -3.38 -4.91 12.71
N TYR A 51 -3.92 -4.95 11.49
CA TYR A 51 -4.47 -6.17 10.93
C TYR A 51 -3.35 -7.18 10.62
N ALA A 52 -2.25 -6.71 10.02
CA ALA A 52 -1.09 -7.53 9.68
C ALA A 52 -0.43 -8.15 10.91
N GLU A 53 -0.23 -7.36 11.97
CA GLU A 53 0.33 -7.85 13.25
C GLU A 53 -0.48 -8.98 13.88
N ARG A 54 -1.80 -9.03 13.62
CA ARG A 54 -2.73 -10.01 14.20
C ARG A 54 -2.94 -11.24 13.31
N THR A 55 -2.48 -11.19 12.07
CA THR A 55 -2.75 -12.22 11.06
C THR A 55 -1.50 -13.04 10.80
N ASN A 56 -1.45 -14.24 11.36
CA ASN A 56 -0.30 -15.12 11.21
C ASN A 56 -0.14 -15.58 9.75
N GLY A 57 1.08 -15.50 9.23
CA GLY A 57 1.41 -15.88 7.85
C GLY A 57 1.22 -14.79 6.80
N LEU A 58 0.70 -13.62 7.18
CA LEU A 58 0.55 -12.48 6.27
C LEU A 58 1.91 -11.82 5.98
N VAL A 59 2.26 -11.69 4.71
CA VAL A 59 3.39 -10.87 4.26
C VAL A 59 2.89 -9.45 4.02
N HIS A 60 3.31 -8.49 4.85
CA HIS A 60 2.86 -7.10 4.76
C HIS A 60 3.94 -6.20 4.14
N GLY A 61 3.70 -5.77 2.90
CA GLY A 61 4.50 -4.77 2.20
C GLY A 61 3.96 -3.36 2.38
N GLN A 62 4.85 -2.37 2.47
CA GLN A 62 4.49 -0.96 2.49
C GLN A 62 5.08 -0.19 1.31
N CYS A 63 4.38 0.89 0.96
CA CYS A 63 4.59 1.63 -0.26
C CYS A 63 5.69 2.70 -0.12
N TRP A 64 6.74 2.63 -0.95
CA TRP A 64 7.83 3.61 -0.97
C TRP A 64 7.37 5.02 -1.36
N ALA A 65 6.29 5.16 -2.15
CA ALA A 65 5.75 6.47 -2.51
C ALA A 65 5.27 7.26 -1.28
N HIS A 66 4.77 6.57 -0.24
CA HIS A 66 4.34 7.20 1.01
C HIS A 66 5.54 7.61 1.87
N ALA A 67 6.57 6.76 1.96
CA ALA A 67 7.82 7.13 2.61
C ALA A 67 8.46 8.35 1.93
N ARG A 68 8.55 8.34 0.58
CA ARG A 68 9.07 9.46 -0.22
C ARG A 68 8.32 10.77 0.07
N ARG A 69 6.99 10.73 0.13
CA ARG A 69 6.17 11.93 0.41
C ARG A 69 6.54 12.58 1.74
N LYS A 70 6.85 11.78 2.77
CA LYS A 70 7.28 12.28 4.08
C LYS A 70 8.61 13.02 4.02
N PHE A 71 9.57 12.54 3.23
CA PHE A 71 10.85 13.23 3.04
C PHE A 71 10.69 14.52 2.23
N VAL A 72 9.82 14.55 1.22
CA VAL A 72 9.47 15.79 0.50
C VAL A 72 8.81 16.82 1.42
N GLU A 73 7.86 16.40 2.27
CA GLU A 73 7.23 17.27 3.27
C GLU A 73 8.25 17.82 4.29
N ALA A 74 9.31 17.05 4.57
CA ALA A 74 10.36 17.41 5.52
C ALA A 74 11.53 18.21 4.91
N GLU A 75 11.59 18.35 3.58
CA GLU A 75 12.71 18.97 2.86
C GLU A 75 13.01 20.40 3.33
N GLY A 76 11.97 21.17 3.68
CA GLY A 76 12.13 22.53 4.21
C GLY A 76 12.79 22.61 5.60
N SER A 77 12.91 21.49 6.32
CA SER A 77 13.59 21.44 7.63
C SER A 77 15.06 21.05 7.53
N GLU A 78 15.39 20.06 6.70
CA GLU A 78 16.73 19.51 6.55
C GLU A 78 17.01 19.20 5.07
N PRO A 79 17.27 20.22 4.23
CA PRO A 79 17.34 20.05 2.78
C PRO A 79 18.41 19.06 2.33
N GLU A 80 19.59 19.09 2.96
CA GLU A 80 20.71 18.21 2.56
C GLU A 80 20.45 16.74 2.90
N LEU A 81 19.93 16.47 4.11
CA LEU A 81 19.60 15.11 4.53
C LEU A 81 18.41 14.55 3.75
N CYS A 82 17.34 15.35 3.58
CA CYS A 82 16.21 14.96 2.74
C CYS A 82 16.64 14.71 1.30
N GLY A 83 17.46 15.59 0.73
CA GLY A 83 17.96 15.48 -0.64
C GLY A 83 18.67 14.15 -0.87
N ARG A 84 19.63 13.79 -0.01
CA ARG A 84 20.35 12.51 -0.12
C ARG A 84 19.43 11.30 -0.05
N VAL A 85 18.44 11.31 0.86
CA VAL A 85 17.45 10.23 0.95
C VAL A 85 16.56 10.18 -0.30
N LEU A 86 16.10 11.32 -0.79
CA LEU A 86 15.25 11.43 -1.98
C LEU A 86 15.99 11.00 -3.26
N ASP A 87 17.27 11.31 -3.38
CA ASP A 87 18.12 10.87 -4.49
C ASP A 87 18.24 9.35 -4.49
N ARG A 88 18.48 8.73 -3.34
CA ARG A 88 18.51 7.26 -3.23
C ARG A 88 17.18 6.61 -3.55
N ILE A 89 16.07 7.20 -3.10
CA ILE A 89 14.73 6.73 -3.47
C ILE A 89 14.53 6.85 -4.99
N THR A 90 15.04 7.91 -5.62
CA THR A 90 14.98 8.08 -7.08
C THR A 90 15.79 6.99 -7.79
N MET A 91 17.01 6.70 -7.33
CA MET A 91 17.81 5.58 -7.85
C MET A 91 17.09 4.24 -7.72
N LEU A 92 16.39 4.00 -6.59
CA LEU A 92 15.57 2.81 -6.41
C LEU A 92 14.48 2.69 -7.50
N TYR A 93 13.80 3.80 -7.81
CA TYR A 93 12.81 3.84 -8.87
C TYR A 93 13.40 3.64 -10.28
N GLU A 94 14.61 4.12 -10.53
CA GLU A 94 15.33 3.89 -11.79
C GLU A 94 15.66 2.40 -12.00
N HIS A 95 16.08 1.71 -10.92
CA HIS A 95 16.26 0.26 -10.94
C HIS A 95 14.95 -0.47 -11.21
N GLU A 96 13.87 -0.10 -10.53
CA GLU A 96 12.55 -0.71 -10.77
C GLU A 96 12.02 -0.42 -12.18
N ALA A 97 12.30 0.76 -12.77
CA ALA A 97 11.94 1.08 -14.15
C ALA A 97 12.72 0.26 -15.19
N THR A 98 13.92 -0.21 -14.84
CA THR A 98 14.72 -1.10 -15.69
C THR A 98 14.15 -2.52 -15.72
N ILE A 99 13.44 -2.93 -14.66
CA ILE A 99 12.79 -4.22 -14.55
C ILE A 99 11.48 -4.19 -15.34
N GLY A 100 11.51 -4.75 -16.56
CA GLY A 100 10.30 -4.98 -17.36
C GLY A 100 9.57 -6.27 -16.97
N ASP A 101 9.04 -6.97 -17.98
CA ASP A 101 8.39 -8.29 -17.86
C ASP A 101 9.43 -9.42 -17.65
N TRP A 102 10.32 -9.24 -16.69
CA TRP A 102 11.30 -10.25 -16.31
C TRP A 102 10.64 -11.35 -15.49
N GLU A 103 11.16 -12.56 -15.63
CA GLU A 103 10.81 -13.68 -14.76
C GLU A 103 11.12 -13.37 -13.30
N ASP A 104 10.31 -13.94 -12.39
CA ASP A 104 10.38 -13.66 -10.95
C ASP A 104 11.79 -13.88 -10.38
N ALA A 105 12.48 -14.95 -10.77
CA ALA A 105 13.84 -15.26 -10.30
C ALA A 105 14.87 -14.21 -10.77
N LYS A 106 14.80 -13.78 -12.03
CA LYS A 106 15.69 -12.76 -12.60
C LYS A 106 15.44 -11.40 -11.95
N ARG A 107 14.17 -11.05 -11.76
CA ARG A 107 13.77 -9.82 -11.05
C ARG A 107 14.32 -9.81 -9.63
N GLN A 108 14.18 -10.91 -8.88
CA GLN A 108 14.67 -11.02 -7.52
C GLN A 108 16.19 -10.91 -7.44
N ALA A 109 16.92 -11.59 -8.34
CA ALA A 109 18.37 -11.50 -8.39
C ALA A 109 18.84 -10.06 -8.64
N TYR A 110 18.23 -9.37 -9.61
CA TYR A 110 18.56 -7.97 -9.92
C TYR A 110 18.23 -7.02 -8.76
N ARG A 111 17.08 -7.21 -8.10
CA ARG A 111 16.76 -6.46 -6.87
C ARG A 111 17.79 -6.70 -5.78
N GLY A 112 18.25 -7.94 -5.61
CA GLY A 112 19.31 -8.28 -4.66
C GLY A 112 20.64 -7.61 -4.96
N GLU A 113 21.00 -7.48 -6.23
CA GLU A 113 22.28 -6.88 -6.67
C GLU A 113 22.25 -5.34 -6.67
N HIS A 114 21.14 -4.73 -7.10
CA HIS A 114 21.09 -3.29 -7.36
C HIS A 114 20.15 -2.52 -6.42
N ALA A 115 18.95 -3.02 -6.16
CA ALA A 115 17.97 -2.32 -5.33
C ALA A 115 18.29 -2.45 -3.83
N LYS A 116 18.75 -3.63 -3.38
CA LYS A 116 19.05 -3.91 -1.98
C LYS A 116 20.15 -2.99 -1.42
N PRO A 117 21.30 -2.77 -2.08
CA PRO A 117 22.31 -1.85 -1.59
C PRO A 117 21.81 -0.40 -1.43
N VAL A 118 20.91 0.04 -2.32
CA VAL A 118 20.29 1.38 -2.24
C VAL A 118 19.39 1.47 -1.02
N VAL A 119 18.55 0.47 -0.79
CA VAL A 119 17.67 0.39 0.39
C VAL A 119 18.50 0.34 1.68
N ASP A 120 19.55 -0.49 1.71
CA ASP A 120 20.46 -0.56 2.86
C ASP A 120 21.10 0.80 3.14
N ALA A 121 21.59 1.49 2.11
CA ALA A 121 22.20 2.81 2.26
C ALA A 121 21.22 3.87 2.79
N ILE A 122 19.95 3.83 2.39
CA ILE A 122 18.90 4.71 2.95
C ILE A 122 18.79 4.47 4.46
N PHE A 123 18.61 3.22 4.89
CA PHE A 123 18.39 2.92 6.30
C PHE A 123 19.63 3.18 7.17
N GLU A 124 20.83 2.92 6.65
CA GLU A 124 22.08 3.29 7.32
C GLU A 124 22.22 4.80 7.48
N GLU A 125 21.85 5.58 6.47
CA GLU A 125 21.87 7.04 6.54
C GLU A 125 20.87 7.57 7.58
N LEU A 126 19.66 7.00 7.64
CA LEU A 126 18.68 7.36 8.66
C LEU A 126 19.19 7.02 10.06
N LYS A 127 19.77 5.84 10.27
CA LYS A 127 20.33 5.41 11.58
C LYS A 127 21.45 6.34 12.04
N ARG A 128 22.39 6.67 11.15
CA ARG A 128 23.47 7.63 11.43
C ARG A 128 22.95 9.00 11.82
N ALA A 129 21.94 9.51 11.13
CA ALA A 129 21.33 10.80 11.46
C ALA A 129 20.77 10.86 12.90
N PHE A 130 20.33 9.72 13.46
CA PHE A 130 19.92 9.62 14.86
C PHE A 130 21.10 9.49 15.84
N GLU A 131 22.12 8.72 15.48
CA GLU A 131 23.32 8.51 16.31
C GLU A 131 24.10 9.81 16.51
N ASP A 132 24.26 10.59 15.44
CA ASP A 132 24.97 11.87 15.47
C ASP A 132 24.22 12.96 16.25
N ARG A 133 22.98 12.68 16.71
CA ARG A 133 22.08 13.58 17.47
C ARG A 133 21.97 14.98 16.87
N ILE A 134 22.12 15.10 15.55
CA ILE A 134 22.09 16.37 14.83
C ILE A 134 20.69 17.01 14.92
N LEU A 135 19.64 16.21 15.18
CA LEU A 135 18.26 16.61 14.97
C LEU A 135 17.40 16.62 16.23
N LEU A 136 16.54 17.64 16.31
CA LEU A 136 15.51 17.75 17.35
C LEU A 136 14.48 16.62 17.22
N PRO A 137 14.03 15.98 18.32
CA PRO A 137 13.09 14.85 18.30
C PRO A 137 11.75 15.11 17.57
N ARG A 138 11.37 16.38 17.38
CA ARG A 138 10.14 16.80 16.70
C ARG A 138 10.34 17.43 15.34
N SER A 139 11.57 17.45 14.81
CA SER A 139 11.82 17.98 13.47
C SER A 139 11.00 17.20 12.42
N PRO A 140 10.54 17.84 11.34
CA PRO A 140 9.86 17.14 10.25
C PRO A 140 10.70 15.99 9.68
N PHE A 141 12.02 16.17 9.55
CA PHE A 141 12.93 15.09 9.15
C PHE A 141 12.88 13.92 10.12
N THR A 142 13.00 14.16 11.42
CA THR A 142 12.95 13.10 12.44
C THR A 142 11.64 12.32 12.37
N GLN A 143 10.52 12.97 12.10
CA GLN A 143 9.23 12.30 11.90
C GLN A 143 9.23 11.43 10.64
N ALA A 144 9.78 11.91 9.53
CA ALA A 144 9.92 11.13 8.29
C ALA A 144 10.88 9.94 8.46
N ALA A 145 11.99 10.14 9.14
CA ALA A 145 12.98 9.12 9.42
C ALA A 145 12.43 8.03 10.35
N ASN A 146 11.75 8.40 11.44
CA ASN A 146 11.05 7.46 12.31
C ASN A 146 10.00 6.66 11.55
N TYR A 147 9.19 7.34 10.72
CA TYR A 147 8.19 6.67 9.89
C TYR A 147 8.81 5.57 9.03
N ALA A 148 9.93 5.86 8.35
CA ALA A 148 10.62 4.88 7.52
C ALA A 148 11.26 3.76 8.35
N LEU A 149 11.95 4.08 9.46
CA LEU A 149 12.64 3.11 10.31
C LEU A 149 11.69 2.11 10.97
N GLU A 150 10.55 2.58 11.50
CA GLU A 150 9.50 1.71 12.04
C GLU A 150 8.99 0.70 11.01
N ARG A 151 9.11 1.04 9.72
CA ARG A 151 8.58 0.29 8.58
C ARG A 151 9.67 -0.38 7.75
N GLU A 152 10.91 -0.45 8.25
CA GLU A 152 12.05 -0.99 7.52
C GLU A 152 11.76 -2.40 6.98
N ALA A 153 11.23 -3.28 7.82
CA ALA A 153 10.87 -4.64 7.42
C ALA A 153 9.82 -4.66 6.29
N ALA A 154 8.75 -3.86 6.42
CA ALA A 154 7.66 -3.81 5.44
C ALA A 154 8.09 -3.14 4.11
N LEU A 155 9.01 -2.17 4.16
CA LEU A 155 9.58 -1.51 2.99
C LEU A 155 10.61 -2.37 2.26
N ARG A 156 11.18 -3.39 2.91
CA ARG A 156 12.12 -4.36 2.31
C ARG A 156 11.42 -5.54 1.62
N VAL A 157 10.15 -5.81 1.92
CA VAL A 157 9.39 -6.98 1.40
C VAL A 157 9.49 -7.15 -0.11
N PHE A 158 9.50 -6.06 -0.89
CA PHE A 158 9.59 -6.16 -2.35
C PHE A 158 10.93 -6.75 -2.85
N LEU A 159 12.00 -6.68 -2.06
CA LEU A 159 13.29 -7.27 -2.40
C LEU A 159 13.22 -8.79 -2.39
N ASP A 160 12.54 -9.36 -1.39
CA ASP A 160 12.43 -10.81 -1.21
C ASP A 160 11.27 -11.43 -1.98
N HIS A 161 10.24 -10.62 -2.29
CA HIS A 161 9.05 -11.06 -3.00
C HIS A 161 8.99 -10.39 -4.39
N PRO A 162 9.40 -11.08 -5.48
CA PRO A 162 9.48 -10.49 -6.82
C PRO A 162 8.14 -10.03 -7.39
N ARG A 163 7.02 -10.56 -6.87
CA ARG A 163 5.68 -10.12 -7.24
C ARG A 163 5.21 -8.91 -6.46
N VAL A 164 5.87 -8.50 -5.39
CA VAL A 164 5.50 -7.29 -4.67
C VAL A 164 6.07 -6.08 -5.43
N PRO A 165 5.23 -5.11 -5.82
CA PRO A 165 5.72 -3.86 -6.39
C PRO A 165 6.30 -2.95 -5.31
N VAL A 166 7.18 -2.05 -5.72
CA VAL A 166 7.79 -1.03 -4.84
C VAL A 166 6.76 -0.02 -4.31
N ASP A 167 5.67 0.20 -5.04
CA ASP A 167 4.58 1.09 -4.64
C ASP A 167 3.20 0.62 -5.13
N THR A 168 2.17 1.32 -4.65
CA THR A 168 0.75 1.10 -4.99
C THR A 168 0.25 2.09 -6.05
N ASN A 169 1.14 2.79 -6.77
CA ASN A 169 0.73 3.87 -7.70
C ASN A 169 -0.14 3.36 -8.85
N ALA A 170 0.05 2.11 -9.28
CA ALA A 170 -0.80 1.47 -10.28
C ALA A 170 -2.27 1.44 -9.83
N VAL A 171 -2.51 1.07 -8.56
CA VAL A 171 -3.85 1.06 -7.95
C VAL A 171 -4.39 2.47 -7.83
N GLU A 172 -3.55 3.42 -7.38
CA GLU A 172 -3.94 4.83 -7.29
C GLU A 172 -4.37 5.42 -8.64
N ARG A 173 -3.72 5.01 -9.74
CA ARG A 173 -4.13 5.40 -11.10
C ARG A 173 -5.48 4.81 -11.50
N GLN A 174 -5.72 3.54 -11.18
CA GLN A 174 -6.98 2.86 -11.51
C GLN A 174 -8.19 3.38 -10.68
N ILE A 175 -7.97 3.85 -9.45
CA ILE A 175 -9.04 4.45 -8.61
C ILE A 175 -9.35 5.91 -8.98
N ARG A 176 -8.44 6.58 -9.70
CA ARG A 176 -8.55 8.02 -10.01
C ARG A 176 -9.86 8.42 -10.70
N PRO A 177 -10.43 7.65 -11.64
CA PRO A 177 -11.73 7.97 -12.25
C PRO A 177 -12.87 8.06 -11.22
N VAL A 178 -12.87 7.18 -10.21
CA VAL A 178 -13.88 7.21 -9.13
C VAL A 178 -13.70 8.46 -8.25
N ALA A 179 -12.45 8.83 -7.96
CA ALA A 179 -12.14 10.04 -7.20
C ALA A 179 -12.54 11.33 -7.96
N VAL A 180 -12.39 11.36 -9.28
CA VAL A 180 -12.87 12.46 -10.14
C VAL A 180 -14.40 12.48 -10.20
N GLY A 181 -15.03 11.31 -10.34
CA GLY A 181 -16.48 11.14 -10.34
C GLY A 181 -17.14 11.74 -9.10
N ARG A 182 -16.54 11.62 -7.91
CA ARG A 182 -17.02 12.25 -6.66
C ARG A 182 -17.34 13.74 -6.80
N LYS A 183 -16.48 14.50 -7.50
CA LYS A 183 -16.69 15.95 -7.66
C LYS A 183 -17.84 16.28 -8.61
N ASN A 184 -18.25 15.31 -9.43
CA ASN A 184 -19.21 15.47 -10.51
C ASN A 184 -20.52 14.70 -10.27
N TRP A 185 -20.58 13.82 -9.26
CA TRP A 185 -21.75 13.00 -8.94
C TRP A 185 -22.56 13.62 -7.80
N LEU A 186 -23.82 13.95 -8.08
CA LEU A 186 -24.75 14.55 -7.11
C LEU A 186 -25.30 13.52 -6.10
N PHE A 187 -25.27 12.23 -6.44
CA PHE A 187 -25.83 11.15 -5.62
C PHE A 187 -24.98 9.88 -5.73
N CYS A 188 -24.86 9.14 -4.62
CA CYS A 188 -24.33 7.78 -4.59
C CYS A 188 -25.33 6.91 -3.81
N CYS A 189 -26.03 6.02 -4.51
CA CYS A 189 -26.96 5.08 -3.90
C CYS A 189 -26.28 3.72 -3.75
N VAL A 190 -25.88 3.39 -2.52
CA VAL A 190 -25.53 2.02 -2.15
C VAL A 190 -26.76 1.38 -1.52
N PRO A 191 -27.25 0.23 -2.03
CA PRO A 191 -28.24 -0.56 -1.31
C PRO A 191 -27.68 -0.88 0.08
N GLN A 192 -28.50 -0.77 1.11
CA GLN A 192 -28.10 -1.05 2.48
C GLN A 192 -27.91 -2.56 2.66
N ALA A 193 -26.78 -3.10 2.18
CA ALA A 193 -26.51 -4.52 2.16
C ALA A 193 -26.09 -5.03 3.54
N HIS A 194 -26.80 -6.06 3.99
CA HIS A 194 -26.50 -6.88 5.15
C HIS A 194 -25.26 -7.72 4.84
N TRP A 195 -24.20 -7.59 5.64
CA TRP A 195 -22.97 -8.36 5.50
C TRP A 195 -23.23 -9.83 5.90
N GLY A 196 -23.41 -10.72 4.93
CA GLY A 196 -23.60 -12.15 5.16
C GLY A 196 -22.52 -12.98 4.48
N TRP A 197 -21.71 -13.69 5.27
CA TRP A 197 -20.77 -14.71 4.81
C TRP A 197 -21.52 -16.01 4.49
N ASN A 198 -21.15 -16.71 3.40
CA ASN A 198 -21.52 -18.12 3.23
C ASN A 198 -20.43 -19.03 3.83
N GLN A 199 -20.80 -20.26 4.17
CA GLN A 199 -19.98 -21.28 4.85
C GLN A 199 -18.70 -21.73 4.09
N ASP A 200 -18.38 -21.15 2.93
CA ASP A 200 -17.25 -21.51 2.07
C ASP A 200 -16.15 -20.44 1.95
N GLY A 201 -16.26 -19.31 2.68
CA GLY A 201 -15.22 -18.28 2.73
C GLY A 201 -15.10 -17.41 1.47
N SER A 202 -16.11 -17.38 0.59
CA SER A 202 -16.12 -16.51 -0.59
C SER A 202 -16.84 -15.18 -0.35
N ILE A 203 -16.15 -14.05 -0.62
CA ILE A 203 -16.75 -12.70 -0.62
C ILE A 203 -17.49 -12.49 -1.95
N ARG A 204 -18.83 -12.34 -1.91
CA ARG A 204 -19.60 -11.77 -3.03
C ARG A 204 -19.96 -10.31 -2.75
N LEU A 205 -19.34 -9.39 -3.48
CA LEU A 205 -19.83 -8.02 -3.68
C LEU A 205 -20.61 -8.00 -5.00
N TRP A 206 -21.91 -7.71 -4.97
CA TRP A 206 -22.69 -7.40 -6.18
C TRP A 206 -23.08 -5.92 -6.24
N LYS A 207 -22.82 -5.36 -7.43
CA LYS A 207 -23.29 -4.11 -8.05
C LYS A 207 -22.81 -2.77 -7.48
N ALA A 208 -21.77 -2.23 -8.14
CA ALA A 208 -21.83 -0.86 -8.67
C ALA A 208 -20.88 -0.64 -9.88
N VAL A 209 -20.93 -1.50 -10.91
CA VAL A 209 -20.71 -1.11 -12.33
C VAL A 209 -21.44 -2.15 -13.18
N GLU A 210 -22.53 -1.77 -13.82
CA GLU A 210 -23.30 -2.65 -14.70
C GLU A 210 -22.57 -2.77 -16.06
N LYS A 211 -21.60 -3.67 -16.13
CA LYS A 211 -21.11 -4.44 -17.30
C LYS A 211 -19.75 -5.09 -16.95
N MET A 212 -19.80 -6.23 -16.28
CA MET A 212 -18.72 -7.22 -16.34
C MET A 212 -19.30 -8.58 -15.94
N THR A 213 -19.89 -9.25 -16.94
CA THR A 213 -20.28 -10.65 -16.91
C THR A 213 -19.03 -11.53 -17.03
N VAL A 214 -18.70 -12.34 -16.02
CA VAL A 214 -18.34 -13.77 -16.19
C VAL A 214 -18.61 -14.54 -14.88
N GLY A 215 -19.63 -15.42 -14.90
CA GLY A 215 -19.56 -16.85 -14.52
C GLY A 215 -19.38 -17.31 -13.05
N PRO A 216 -20.08 -18.39 -12.62
CA PRO A 216 -19.93 -18.99 -11.30
C PRO A 216 -18.86 -20.10 -11.31
N SER A 217 -17.75 -19.97 -10.58
CA SER A 217 -17.07 -21.12 -9.94
C SER A 217 -15.84 -20.71 -9.12
N LYS A 218 -15.65 -21.45 -8.01
CA LYS A 218 -14.39 -21.83 -7.36
C LYS A 218 -13.67 -20.76 -6.52
N SER A 219 -13.67 -21.03 -5.21
CA SER A 219 -12.56 -20.83 -4.27
C SER A 219 -11.19 -20.68 -4.97
N VAL A 220 -10.62 -19.48 -4.89
CA VAL A 220 -9.23 -19.21 -5.28
C VAL A 220 -8.59 -18.42 -4.14
N VAL A 221 -7.71 -19.08 -3.41
CA VAL A 221 -6.75 -18.45 -2.50
C VAL A 221 -5.94 -17.43 -3.32
N ARG A 222 -6.09 -16.14 -3.00
CA ARG A 222 -5.48 -15.01 -3.74
C ARG A 222 -4.08 -14.72 -3.21
N ASN A 223 -3.08 -14.61 -4.07
CA ASN A 223 -1.68 -14.54 -3.62
C ASN A 223 -1.22 -13.13 -3.22
N ARG A 224 -1.85 -12.07 -3.75
CA ARG A 224 -1.48 -10.67 -3.45
C ARG A 224 -2.69 -9.73 -3.49
N LEU A 225 -2.82 -8.87 -2.50
CA LEU A 225 -3.76 -7.76 -2.44
C LEU A 225 -3.02 -6.44 -2.26
N GLN A 226 -3.46 -5.39 -2.94
CA GLN A 226 -3.04 -4.02 -2.65
C GLN A 226 -4.25 -3.22 -2.18
N THR A 227 -4.06 -2.41 -1.14
CA THR A 227 -5.16 -1.66 -0.54
C THR A 227 -4.75 -0.24 -0.21
N THR A 228 -5.67 0.70 -0.44
CA THR A 228 -5.54 2.06 0.07
C THR A 228 -6.82 2.43 0.84
N PRO A 229 -6.72 3.06 2.02
CA PRO A 229 -7.85 3.56 2.76
C PRO A 229 -8.34 4.81 2.05
N SER A 230 -9.46 4.71 1.35
CA SER A 230 -10.01 5.89 0.68
C SER A 230 -11.00 6.58 1.61
N GLY A 231 -10.48 7.55 2.35
CA GLY A 231 -11.27 8.56 3.06
C GLY A 231 -10.77 9.92 2.65
N TRP A 232 -11.39 10.39 1.59
CA TRP A 232 -11.02 11.63 0.94
C TRP A 232 -11.68 12.76 1.71
N HIS A 233 -10.93 13.37 2.63
CA HIS A 233 -11.27 14.70 3.14
C HIS A 233 -11.18 15.73 2.01
#